data_AF-A0A397RZP1-F1
#
_entry.id   AF-A0A397RZP1-F1
#
_cell.length_a   1.000
_cell.length_b   1.000
_cell.length_c   1.000
_cell.angle_alpha   90.00
_cell.angle_beta   90.00
_cell.angle_gamma   90.00
#
_symmetry.space_group_name_H-M   'P 1'
#
loop_
_entity.id
_entity.type
_entity.pdbx_description
1 polymer ?
#
loop_
_entity_poly.entity_id
_entity_poly.type
_entity_poly.pdbx_seq_one_letter_code
_entity_poly.pdbx_strand_id
1 'polypeptide(L)'
;MAFYWRGNQLFTKQGPIEDKNEGWTTFLMDMRDPLKLPDFEEFARFLANSLVFTVNLQEITVYFNDILSIQLSKKLQEPKLMMISSEFNTFSPQKMFQLTSVDIRNVQLDVKYQKKEASIFFKIASGSLNVKVSEAFSAEMERITKKKPPSKTIIQMIFTGFDEHNSSKDDDKNISPIFKDQLQYPEQGRIYIGFTTHQTTGCCSHLAARVIPTMERESIDLANKTLAVYNGEMLYLAGTLCRILYEDEMTQITQLYNEMISTDIKDSENTNSENTNSIQELLENRAAHALTHFSFNPSTPNEQVGRMIESQFFDCLKRKLSVLSTNGVLPISDIRIPNLEMEGFIQKVPLVPKIILEQCDSFFKKANKKMNIIEELNIQDVLYELNNRTLSEDEMIKLLK
;
A
#
# COMPACT_ATOMS: atom_id res chain seq x y z
N MET A 1 11.53 6.15 -37.83
CA MET A 1 12.92 6.53 -37.54
C MET A 1 13.76 5.26 -37.44
N ALA A 2 14.89 5.17 -38.14
CA ALA A 2 15.76 3.99 -38.10
C ALA A 2 17.08 4.33 -37.41
N PHE A 3 17.45 3.53 -36.41
CA PHE A 3 18.73 3.56 -35.73
C PHE A 3 19.69 2.58 -36.41
N TYR A 4 20.92 2.99 -36.63
CA TYR A 4 21.95 2.13 -37.23
C TYR A 4 23.34 2.42 -36.64
N TRP A 5 24.17 1.39 -36.57
CA TRP A 5 25.51 1.48 -36.02
C TRP A 5 26.53 1.87 -37.09
N ARG A 6 27.41 2.81 -36.77
CA ARG A 6 28.62 3.11 -37.54
C ARG A 6 29.82 3.08 -36.59
N GLY A 7 30.57 1.99 -36.63
CA GLY A 7 31.61 1.71 -35.64
C GLY A 7 30.99 1.58 -34.24
N ASN A 8 31.43 2.41 -33.29
CA ASN A 8 30.96 2.41 -31.90
C ASN A 8 29.82 3.42 -31.63
N GLN A 9 29.33 4.10 -32.66
CA GLN A 9 28.34 5.17 -32.52
C GLN A 9 27.00 4.77 -33.13
N LEU A 10 25.91 5.08 -32.42
CA LEU A 10 24.54 4.90 -32.87
C LEU A 10 24.05 6.18 -33.56
N PHE A 11 23.62 6.03 -34.82
CA PHE A 11 23.09 7.13 -35.62
C PHE A 11 21.60 6.90 -35.94
N THR A 12 20.89 7.96 -36.28
CA THR A 12 19.49 7.93 -36.69
C THR A 12 19.31 8.46 -38.11
N LYS A 13 18.44 7.81 -38.89
CA LYS A 13 17.94 8.34 -40.17
C LYS A 13 16.41 8.26 -40.22
N GLN A 14 15.81 9.17 -40.97
CA GLN A 14 14.40 9.07 -41.35
C GLN A 14 14.30 8.27 -42.65
N GLY A 15 13.26 7.47 -42.78
CA GLY A 15 13.01 6.63 -43.94
C GLY A 15 11.51 6.53 -44.21
N PRO A 16 11.11 6.04 -45.39
CA PRO A 16 9.71 5.88 -45.73
C PRO A 16 9.04 4.91 -44.77
N ILE A 17 7.78 5.17 -44.47
CA ILE A 17 6.91 4.33 -43.64
C ILE A 17 5.86 3.72 -44.57
N GLU A 18 5.52 2.45 -44.40
CA GLU A 18 4.41 1.85 -45.13
C GLU A 18 3.08 2.54 -44.78
N ASP A 19 2.18 2.71 -45.75
CA ASP A 19 0.90 3.41 -45.60
C ASP A 19 0.07 2.90 -44.41
N LYS A 20 0.16 1.61 -44.08
CA LYS A 20 -0.53 0.99 -42.93
C LYS A 20 -0.11 1.55 -41.56
N ASN A 21 1.01 2.27 -41.48
CA ASN A 21 1.49 2.89 -40.24
C ASN A 21 1.38 4.43 -40.29
N GLU A 22 0.58 4.99 -41.21
CA GLU A 22 0.31 6.43 -41.23
C GLU A 22 -0.32 6.86 -39.88
N GLY A 23 0.21 7.93 -39.29
CA GLY A 23 -0.17 8.40 -37.95
C GLY A 23 0.57 7.74 -36.77
N TRP A 24 1.34 6.68 -37.01
CA TRP A 24 2.14 6.01 -35.96
C TRP A 24 3.59 6.49 -35.92
N THR A 25 4.18 6.45 -34.73
CA THR A 25 5.63 6.65 -34.57
C THR A 25 6.33 5.29 -34.53
N THR A 26 7.01 4.93 -35.62
CA THR A 26 7.72 3.66 -35.73
C THR A 26 9.23 3.83 -35.57
N PHE A 27 9.85 2.98 -34.76
CA PHE A 27 11.30 2.88 -34.61
C PHE A 27 11.79 1.55 -35.16
N LEU A 28 12.85 1.59 -35.97
CA LEU A 28 13.62 0.40 -36.38
C LEU A 28 14.98 0.50 -35.69
N MET A 29 15.37 -0.53 -34.95
CA MET A 29 16.65 -0.54 -34.24
C MET A 29 17.30 -1.91 -34.41
N ASP A 30 18.31 -1.97 -35.29
CA ASP A 30 19.10 -3.18 -35.45
C ASP A 30 20.06 -3.35 -34.26
N MET A 31 20.10 -4.59 -33.75
CA MET A 31 21.05 -4.96 -32.72
C MET A 31 22.47 -4.89 -33.29
N ARG A 32 23.41 -4.38 -32.49
CA ARG A 32 24.82 -4.29 -32.89
C ARG A 32 25.42 -5.67 -33.13
N ASP A 33 25.15 -6.57 -32.19
CA ASP A 33 25.61 -7.95 -32.17
C ASP A 33 24.39 -8.84 -31.86
N PRO A 34 24.35 -10.09 -32.34
CA PRO A 34 23.30 -11.03 -31.99
C PRO A 34 23.21 -11.20 -30.47
N LEU A 35 22.07 -10.80 -29.88
CA LEU A 35 21.80 -11.05 -28.46
C LEU A 35 21.00 -12.34 -28.30
N LYS A 36 21.24 -13.05 -27.20
CA LYS A 36 20.34 -14.11 -26.75
C LYS A 36 19.00 -13.47 -26.39
N LEU A 37 17.91 -14.07 -26.88
CA LEU A 37 16.57 -13.63 -26.52
C LEU A 37 16.39 -13.72 -25.00
N PRO A 38 15.75 -12.70 -24.39
CA PRO A 38 15.42 -12.75 -22.98
C PRO A 38 14.42 -13.87 -22.73
N ASP A 39 14.39 -14.36 -21.49
CA ASP A 39 13.29 -15.22 -21.06
C ASP A 39 11.96 -14.46 -21.17
N PHE A 40 10.95 -15.10 -21.77
CA PHE A 40 9.66 -14.43 -22.05
C PHE A 40 8.91 -14.08 -20.77
N GLU A 41 9.03 -14.89 -19.71
CA GLU A 41 8.39 -14.62 -18.42
C GLU A 41 9.07 -13.44 -17.74
N GLU A 42 10.42 -13.42 -17.72
CA GLU A 42 11.17 -12.29 -17.17
C GLU A 42 10.88 -10.98 -17.93
N PHE A 43 10.79 -11.05 -19.26
CA PHE A 43 10.48 -9.88 -20.07
C PHE A 43 9.03 -9.42 -19.88
N ALA A 44 8.06 -10.35 -19.81
CA ALA A 44 6.67 -10.03 -19.50
C ALA A 44 6.54 -9.39 -18.11
N ARG A 45 7.24 -9.92 -17.10
CA ARG A 45 7.30 -9.35 -15.74
C ARG A 45 7.84 -7.93 -15.75
N PHE A 46 8.94 -7.68 -16.49
CA PHE A 46 9.51 -6.34 -16.65
C PHE A 46 8.51 -5.36 -17.29
N LEU A 47 7.82 -5.78 -18.36
CA LEU A 47 6.83 -4.94 -19.03
C LEU A 47 5.61 -4.68 -18.13
N ALA A 48 5.12 -5.70 -17.42
CA ALA A 48 4.03 -5.56 -16.45
C ALA A 48 4.40 -4.56 -15.35
N ASN A 49 5.63 -4.62 -14.82
CA ASN A 49 6.12 -3.69 -13.81
C ASN A 49 6.16 -2.24 -14.33
N SER A 50 6.57 -2.07 -15.58
CA SER A 50 6.66 -0.75 -16.22
C SER A 50 5.27 -0.16 -16.48
N LEU A 51 4.30 -1.00 -16.84
CA LEU A 51 2.95 -0.58 -17.21
C LEU A 51 2.16 0.03 -16.04
N VAL A 52 2.39 -0.42 -14.80
CA VAL A 52 1.71 0.06 -13.59
C VAL A 52 1.75 1.59 -13.48
N PHE A 53 2.91 2.21 -13.73
CA PHE A 53 3.19 3.64 -13.47
C PHE A 53 2.83 4.57 -14.61
N THR A 54 2.39 4.04 -15.74
CA THR A 54 2.00 4.86 -16.88
C THR A 54 0.60 5.44 -16.69
N VAL A 55 0.32 6.65 -17.16
CA VAL A 55 -1.05 7.20 -17.06
C VAL A 55 -1.85 6.86 -18.32
N ASN A 56 -1.22 7.00 -19.48
CA ASN A 56 -1.88 6.91 -20.79
C ASN A 56 -1.61 5.59 -21.53
N LEU A 57 -0.56 4.86 -21.16
CA LEU A 57 -0.25 3.57 -21.81
C LEU A 57 -1.18 2.51 -21.24
N GLN A 58 -2.00 1.92 -22.10
CA GLN A 58 -3.03 0.94 -21.72
C GLN A 58 -2.72 -0.45 -22.25
N GLU A 59 -1.98 -0.57 -23.35
CA GLU A 59 -1.70 -1.86 -23.97
C GLU A 59 -0.25 -1.94 -24.42
N ILE A 60 0.36 -3.12 -24.22
CA ILE A 60 1.66 -3.48 -24.76
C ILE A 60 1.54 -4.84 -25.43
N THR A 61 1.93 -4.92 -26.70
CA THR A 61 1.86 -6.14 -27.49
C THR A 61 3.23 -6.45 -28.06
N VAL A 62 3.73 -7.66 -27.83
CA VAL A 62 5.04 -8.14 -28.25
C VAL A 62 4.86 -9.27 -29.24
N TYR A 63 5.41 -9.08 -30.44
CA TYR A 63 5.47 -10.10 -31.49
C TYR A 63 6.90 -10.62 -31.63
N PHE A 64 7.03 -11.92 -31.79
CA PHE A 64 8.30 -12.58 -32.12
C PHE A 64 8.10 -13.39 -33.39
N ASN A 65 8.85 -13.08 -34.45
CA ASN A 65 8.67 -13.65 -35.79
C ASN A 65 7.19 -13.64 -36.22
N ASP A 66 6.53 -12.48 -36.08
CA ASP A 66 5.11 -12.25 -36.39
C ASP A 66 4.10 -13.03 -35.52
N ILE A 67 4.57 -13.77 -34.51
CA ILE A 67 3.72 -14.50 -33.57
C ILE A 67 3.53 -13.67 -32.31
N LEU A 68 2.27 -13.42 -31.94
CA LEU A 68 1.90 -12.76 -30.69
C LEU A 68 2.42 -13.58 -29.51
N SER A 69 3.37 -13.00 -28.76
CA SER A 69 4.06 -13.68 -27.66
C SER A 69 3.61 -13.19 -26.29
N ILE A 70 3.42 -11.87 -26.15
CA ILE A 70 2.96 -11.23 -24.91
C ILE A 70 1.93 -10.15 -25.28
N GLN A 71 0.81 -10.13 -24.57
CA GLN A 71 -0.14 -9.03 -24.59
C GLN A 71 -0.42 -8.62 -23.15
N LEU A 72 -0.17 -7.36 -22.82
CA LEU A 72 -0.47 -6.76 -21.52
C LEU A 72 -1.52 -5.69 -21.73
N SER A 73 -2.58 -5.71 -20.93
CA SER A 73 -3.59 -4.65 -20.94
C SER A 73 -3.83 -4.11 -19.55
N LYS A 74 -4.09 -2.82 -19.46
CA LYS A 74 -4.33 -2.08 -18.23
C LYS A 74 -5.64 -1.33 -18.31
N LYS A 75 -6.53 -1.63 -17.37
CA LYS A 75 -7.81 -0.95 -17.20
C LYS A 75 -7.76 -0.13 -15.93
N LEU A 76 -8.12 1.15 -16.05
CA LEU A 76 -8.20 2.10 -14.95
C LEU A 76 -9.66 2.50 -14.75
N GLN A 77 -10.16 2.37 -13.53
CA GLN A 77 -11.44 2.98 -13.17
C GLN A 77 -11.29 4.50 -12.94
N GLU A 78 -12.40 5.21 -13.04
CA GLU A 78 -12.47 6.64 -12.72
C GLU A 78 -12.03 6.90 -11.27
N PRO A 79 -11.25 7.98 -11.02
CA PRO A 79 -10.84 8.35 -9.68
C PRO A 79 -12.03 8.66 -8.78
N LYS A 80 -12.08 7.99 -7.63
CA LYS A 80 -12.96 8.35 -6.51
C LYS A 80 -12.20 9.27 -5.55
N LEU A 81 -12.74 10.45 -5.29
CA LEU A 81 -12.17 11.35 -4.30
C LEU A 81 -12.38 10.77 -2.89
N MET A 82 -11.32 10.77 -2.08
CA MET A 82 -11.37 10.39 -0.68
C MET A 82 -11.55 11.64 0.19
N MET A 83 -12.40 11.52 1.21
CA MET A 83 -12.59 12.57 2.21
C MET A 83 -11.43 12.54 3.21
N ILE A 84 -10.65 13.63 3.26
CA ILE A 84 -9.62 13.82 4.28
C ILE A 84 -10.28 14.52 5.47
N SER A 85 -10.36 13.86 6.62
CA SER A 85 -10.85 14.49 7.85
C SER A 85 -10.00 15.71 8.21
N SER A 86 -10.64 16.78 8.69
CA SER A 86 -9.94 17.99 9.16
C SER A 86 -9.00 17.76 10.34
N GLU A 87 -9.09 16.59 11.00
CA GLU A 87 -8.21 16.18 12.08
C GLU A 87 -6.80 15.80 11.61
N PHE A 88 -6.63 15.43 10.33
CA PHE A 88 -5.33 15.08 9.78
C PHE A 88 -4.42 16.30 9.67
N ASN A 89 -3.20 16.17 10.18
CA ASN A 89 -2.12 17.07 9.81
C ASN A 89 -1.64 16.74 8.39
N THR A 90 -2.10 17.53 7.43
CA THR A 90 -1.75 17.37 6.00
C THR A 90 -0.42 18.01 5.62
N PHE A 91 0.31 18.62 6.55
CA PHE A 91 1.62 19.20 6.31
C PHE A 91 2.74 18.23 6.66
N SER A 92 3.80 18.26 5.86
CA SER A 92 5.08 17.68 6.24
C SER A 92 5.71 18.45 7.43
N PRO A 93 6.65 17.86 8.20
CA PRO A 93 7.17 18.47 9.43
C PRO A 93 7.72 19.90 9.30
N GLN A 94 8.48 20.19 8.24
CA GLN A 94 8.99 21.54 7.93
C GLN A 94 8.03 22.36 7.05
N LYS A 95 6.82 21.87 6.82
CA LYS A 95 5.76 22.51 6.01
C LYS A 95 6.20 22.81 4.58
N MET A 96 7.14 22.04 4.04
CA MET A 96 7.55 22.13 2.64
C MET A 96 6.48 21.61 1.69
N PHE A 97 5.71 20.63 2.14
CA PHE A 97 4.61 20.05 1.39
C PHE A 97 3.31 20.10 2.17
N GLN A 98 2.22 20.23 1.44
CA GLN A 98 0.86 20.12 1.94
C GLN A 98 0.07 19.18 1.05
N LEU A 99 -0.48 18.11 1.62
CA LEU A 99 -1.43 17.22 0.97
C LEU A 99 -2.78 17.93 0.83
N THR A 100 -3.25 18.14 -0.40
CA THR A 100 -4.48 18.91 -0.68
C THR A 100 -5.68 18.03 -1.01
N SER A 101 -5.44 16.87 -1.62
CA SER A 101 -6.50 15.94 -2.01
C SER A 101 -5.91 14.55 -2.20
N VAL A 102 -6.76 13.54 -2.01
CA VAL A 102 -6.43 12.13 -2.29
C VAL A 102 -7.53 11.57 -3.19
N ASP A 103 -7.16 10.99 -4.32
CA ASP A 103 -8.05 10.16 -5.14
C ASP A 103 -7.59 8.71 -5.14
N ILE A 104 -8.54 7.78 -5.23
CA ILE A 104 -8.27 6.36 -5.32
C ILE A 104 -8.86 5.78 -6.60
N ARG A 105 -8.12 4.88 -7.25
CA ARG A 105 -8.51 4.19 -8.48
C ARG A 105 -8.29 2.71 -8.34
N ASN A 106 -9.26 1.92 -8.79
CA ASN A 106 -9.06 0.49 -8.99
C ASN A 106 -8.39 0.25 -10.35
N VAL A 107 -7.46 -0.68 -10.38
CA VAL A 107 -6.67 -1.04 -11.56
C VAL A 107 -6.73 -2.54 -11.75
N GLN A 108 -6.97 -2.95 -12.99
CA GLN A 108 -6.84 -4.32 -13.45
C GLN A 108 -5.70 -4.39 -14.46
N LEU A 109 -4.76 -5.32 -14.25
CA LEU A 109 -3.78 -5.71 -15.25
C LEU A 109 -4.08 -7.12 -15.71
N ASP A 110 -4.16 -7.29 -17.03
CA ASP A 110 -4.34 -8.58 -17.67
C ASP A 110 -3.07 -8.90 -18.49
N VAL A 111 -2.60 -10.13 -18.43
CA VAL A 111 -1.52 -10.64 -19.28
C VAL A 111 -1.98 -11.87 -20.03
N LYS A 112 -1.62 -11.94 -21.31
CA LYS A 112 -1.62 -13.16 -22.12
C LYS A 112 -0.19 -13.44 -22.54
N TYR A 113 0.33 -14.60 -22.16
CA TYR A 113 1.67 -15.04 -22.57
C TYR A 113 1.67 -16.55 -22.78
N GLN A 114 2.25 -17.03 -23.88
CA GLN A 114 2.39 -18.47 -24.17
C GLN A 114 1.09 -19.30 -23.94
N LYS A 115 -0.08 -18.78 -24.31
CA LYS A 115 -1.43 -19.37 -24.09
C LYS A 115 -1.92 -19.44 -22.65
N LYS A 116 -1.22 -18.82 -21.70
CA LYS A 116 -1.70 -18.58 -20.34
C LYS A 116 -2.26 -17.18 -20.24
N GLU A 117 -3.33 -17.04 -19.46
CA GLU A 117 -3.91 -15.75 -19.12
C GLU A 117 -3.87 -15.58 -17.60
N ALA A 118 -3.60 -14.37 -17.13
CA ALA A 118 -3.67 -14.04 -15.72
C ALA A 118 -4.11 -12.59 -15.55
N SER A 119 -4.76 -12.31 -14.42
CA SER A 119 -5.23 -10.98 -14.07
C SER A 119 -4.87 -10.67 -12.61
N ILE A 120 -4.52 -9.42 -12.35
CA ILE A 120 -4.37 -8.90 -10.99
C ILE A 120 -5.16 -7.61 -10.81
N PHE A 121 -5.57 -7.38 -9.58
CA PHE A 121 -6.32 -6.21 -9.14
C PHE A 121 -5.55 -5.50 -8.04
N PHE A 122 -5.48 -4.19 -8.11
CA PHE A 122 -4.87 -3.36 -7.08
C PHE A 122 -5.44 -1.95 -7.13
N LYS A 123 -5.11 -1.15 -6.11
CA LYS A 123 -5.54 0.23 -5.98
C LYS A 123 -4.34 1.16 -6.12
N ILE A 124 -4.59 2.31 -6.75
CA ILE A 124 -3.66 3.45 -6.77
C ILE A 124 -4.32 4.60 -6.02
N ALA A 125 -3.73 4.99 -4.89
CA ALA A 125 -4.07 6.22 -4.19
C ALA A 125 -3.12 7.34 -4.60
N SER A 126 -3.64 8.45 -5.13
CA SER A 126 -2.88 9.59 -5.59
C SER A 126 -3.12 10.80 -4.68
N GLY A 127 -2.07 11.24 -3.98
CA GLY A 127 -2.07 12.44 -3.17
C GLY A 127 -1.53 13.64 -3.95
N SER A 128 -2.34 14.69 -4.12
CA SER A 128 -1.91 15.96 -4.71
C SER A 128 -1.23 16.83 -3.67
N LEU A 129 -0.04 17.34 -3.99
CA LEU A 129 0.79 18.10 -3.07
C LEU A 129 1.05 19.51 -3.59
N ASN A 130 0.82 20.50 -2.74
CA ASN A 130 1.38 21.84 -2.90
C ASN A 130 2.79 21.87 -2.28
N VAL A 131 3.72 22.52 -2.97
CA VAL A 131 5.11 22.65 -2.53
C VAL A 131 5.43 24.11 -2.26
N LYS A 132 5.93 24.41 -1.07
CA LYS A 132 6.38 25.75 -0.69
C LYS A 132 7.73 25.65 0.01
N VAL A 133 8.77 26.15 -0.65
CA VAL A 133 10.13 26.20 -0.11
C VAL A 133 10.64 27.63 -0.06
N SER A 134 11.64 27.91 0.78
CA SER A 134 12.31 29.21 0.79
C SER A 134 13.14 29.40 -0.48
N GLU A 135 13.39 30.65 -0.87
CA GLU A 135 14.21 30.98 -2.04
C GLU A 135 15.64 30.43 -1.91
N ALA A 136 16.22 30.53 -0.71
CA ALA A 136 17.53 29.96 -0.40
C ALA A 136 17.55 28.44 -0.59
N PHE A 137 16.51 27.74 -0.12
CA PHE A 137 16.40 26.28 -0.30
C PHE A 137 16.24 25.91 -1.79
N SER A 138 15.41 26.67 -2.51
CA SER A 138 15.22 26.48 -3.96
C SER A 138 16.52 26.67 -4.74
N ALA A 139 17.31 27.71 -4.43
CA ALA A 139 18.58 27.97 -5.07
C ALA A 139 19.60 26.85 -4.81
N GLU A 140 19.65 26.33 -3.58
CA GLU A 140 20.54 25.23 -3.24
C GLU A 140 20.12 23.91 -3.93
N MET A 141 18.83 23.62 -3.98
CA MET A 141 18.28 22.48 -4.75
C MET A 141 18.63 22.59 -6.23
N GLU A 142 18.50 23.78 -6.83
CA GLU A 142 18.85 24.03 -8.23
C GLU A 142 20.35 23.86 -8.47
N ARG A 143 21.20 24.31 -7.54
CA ARG A 143 22.65 24.12 -7.63
C ARG A 143 23.03 22.64 -7.69
N ILE A 144 22.40 21.81 -6.86
CA ILE A 144 22.66 20.36 -6.73
C ILE A 144 22.04 19.58 -7.88
N THR A 145 20.74 19.75 -8.12
CA THR A 145 19.96 18.90 -9.04
C THR A 145 19.81 19.47 -10.45
N LYS A 146 20.27 20.71 -10.67
CA LYS A 146 20.06 21.51 -11.90
C LYS A 146 18.59 21.80 -12.19
N LYS A 147 17.71 21.60 -11.20
CA LYS A 147 16.26 21.82 -11.31
C LYS A 147 15.75 22.48 -10.03
N LYS A 148 14.84 23.43 -10.18
CA LYS A 148 14.08 23.97 -9.04
C LYS A 148 13.05 22.93 -8.57
N PRO A 149 12.73 22.89 -7.27
CA PRO A 149 11.60 22.10 -6.80
C PRO A 149 10.31 22.60 -7.48
N PRO A 150 9.40 21.69 -7.86
CA PRO A 150 8.14 22.08 -8.50
C PRO A 150 7.24 22.80 -7.49
N SER A 151 6.29 23.63 -7.93
CA SER A 151 5.28 24.25 -7.04
C SER A 151 4.13 23.29 -6.68
N LYS A 152 3.91 22.27 -7.50
CA LYS A 152 2.94 21.19 -7.31
C LYS A 152 3.53 19.86 -7.72
N THR A 153 3.17 18.81 -7.03
CA THR A 153 3.61 17.45 -7.33
C THR A 153 2.58 16.44 -6.82
N ILE A 154 2.80 15.16 -7.11
CA ILE A 154 1.97 14.06 -6.64
C ILE A 154 2.82 13.02 -5.93
N ILE A 155 2.20 12.31 -5.00
CA ILE A 155 2.67 11.02 -4.46
C ILE A 155 1.61 9.97 -4.77
N GLN A 156 2.04 8.75 -5.08
CA GLN A 156 1.11 7.67 -5.36
C GLN A 156 1.48 6.42 -4.56
N MET A 157 0.50 5.82 -3.93
CA MET A 157 0.62 4.51 -3.29
C MET A 157 -0.09 3.46 -4.10
N ILE A 158 0.62 2.38 -4.40
CA ILE A 158 0.07 1.20 -5.06
C ILE A 158 0.01 0.09 -4.01
N PHE A 159 -1.19 -0.44 -3.82
CA PHE A 159 -1.45 -1.43 -2.79
C PHE A 159 -2.62 -2.33 -3.18
N THR A 160 -2.72 -3.47 -2.53
CA THR A 160 -3.85 -4.38 -2.66
C THR A 160 -4.74 -4.24 -1.44
N GLY A 161 -6.04 -4.01 -1.62
CA GLY A 161 -7.01 -4.21 -0.53
C GLY A 161 -7.33 -5.69 -0.37
N PHE A 162 -8.12 -6.03 0.64
CA PHE A 162 -8.48 -7.42 0.94
C PHE A 162 -9.20 -8.12 -0.22
N ASP A 163 -10.20 -7.45 -0.80
CA ASP A 163 -10.98 -7.99 -1.91
C ASP A 163 -10.13 -8.14 -3.18
N GLU A 164 -9.28 -7.15 -3.47
CA GLU A 164 -8.37 -7.20 -4.63
C GLU A 164 -7.33 -8.30 -4.47
N HIS A 165 -6.77 -8.48 -3.28
CA HIS A 165 -5.80 -9.54 -2.98
C HIS A 165 -6.43 -10.93 -3.16
N ASN A 166 -7.67 -11.11 -2.72
CA ASN A 166 -8.39 -12.38 -2.89
C ASN A 166 -8.79 -12.64 -4.34
N SER A 167 -9.11 -11.59 -5.10
CA SER A 167 -9.50 -11.69 -6.53
C SER A 167 -8.32 -11.87 -7.49
N SER A 168 -7.08 -11.63 -7.01
CA SER A 168 -5.85 -11.70 -7.83
C SER A 168 -5.17 -13.06 -7.82
N LYS A 169 -5.77 -14.05 -7.15
CA LYS A 169 -5.25 -15.40 -7.01
C LYS A 169 -5.83 -16.30 -8.10
N ASP A 170 -5.01 -17.14 -8.70
CA ASP A 170 -5.43 -18.16 -9.66
C ASP A 170 -6.14 -19.34 -8.96
N ASP A 171 -6.52 -20.37 -9.73
CA ASP A 171 -7.22 -21.56 -9.22
C ASP A 171 -6.41 -22.30 -8.13
N ASP A 172 -5.07 -22.22 -8.17
CA ASP A 172 -4.15 -22.77 -7.18
C ASP A 172 -3.87 -21.79 -6.02
N LYS A 173 -4.63 -20.69 -5.95
CA LYS A 173 -4.52 -19.59 -4.99
C LYS A 173 -3.19 -18.82 -5.05
N ASN A 174 -2.47 -18.92 -6.17
CA ASN A 174 -1.18 -18.27 -6.36
C ASN A 174 -1.29 -17.04 -7.27
N ILE A 175 -0.36 -16.12 -7.10
CA ILE A 175 -0.21 -14.98 -8.00
C ILE A 175 0.70 -15.42 -9.14
N SER A 176 0.32 -15.08 -10.39
CA SER A 176 1.15 -15.37 -11.56
C SER A 176 2.57 -14.82 -11.39
N PRO A 177 3.63 -15.56 -11.75
CA PRO A 177 5.03 -15.10 -11.64
C PRO A 177 5.30 -13.77 -12.34
N ILE A 178 4.53 -13.45 -13.38
CA ILE A 178 4.60 -12.18 -14.12
C ILE A 178 4.23 -10.98 -13.24
N PHE A 179 3.35 -11.20 -12.26
CA PHE A 179 2.81 -10.16 -11.39
C PHE A 179 3.43 -10.17 -9.98
N LYS A 180 4.47 -10.98 -9.77
CA LYS A 180 5.13 -11.17 -8.48
C LYS A 180 5.65 -9.86 -7.87
N ASP A 181 6.03 -8.91 -8.71
CA ASP A 181 6.66 -7.66 -8.27
C ASP A 181 5.64 -6.55 -7.96
N GLN A 182 4.37 -6.72 -8.34
CA GLN A 182 3.30 -5.73 -8.20
C GLN A 182 2.48 -5.92 -6.92
N LEU A 183 2.38 -7.17 -6.45
CA LEU A 183 1.64 -7.55 -5.27
C LEU A 183 2.63 -7.95 -4.18
N GLN A 184 2.98 -7.00 -3.32
CA GLN A 184 4.00 -7.25 -2.30
C GLN A 184 3.44 -7.83 -1.02
N TYR A 185 2.13 -8.01 -0.83
CA TYR A 185 1.64 -8.57 0.44
C TYR A 185 2.10 -10.03 0.68
N PRO A 186 2.70 -10.39 1.84
CA PRO A 186 2.99 -9.56 3.03
C PRO A 186 4.43 -8.98 3.11
N GLU A 187 5.21 -9.13 2.04
CA GLU A 187 6.50 -8.48 1.80
C GLU A 187 6.41 -6.94 1.66
N GLN A 188 7.57 -6.29 1.64
CA GLN A 188 7.65 -4.84 1.56
C GLN A 188 7.52 -4.32 0.12
N GLY A 189 6.76 -3.23 -0.02
CA GLY A 189 6.75 -2.40 -1.21
C GLY A 189 8.09 -1.74 -1.51
N ARG A 190 8.18 -1.17 -2.71
CA ARG A 190 9.38 -0.47 -3.23
C ARG A 190 9.07 0.97 -3.59
N ILE A 191 10.10 1.81 -3.58
CA ILE A 191 10.01 3.19 -4.04
C ILE A 191 10.28 3.26 -5.55
N TYR A 192 9.50 4.08 -6.25
CA TYR A 192 9.58 4.31 -7.68
C TYR A 192 9.83 5.79 -7.97
N ILE A 193 10.80 6.04 -8.83
CA ILE A 193 11.22 7.38 -9.30
C ILE A 193 10.97 7.55 -10.80
N GLY A 194 9.96 6.85 -11.31
CA GLY A 194 9.73 6.59 -12.75
C GLY A 194 10.14 5.18 -13.17
N PHE A 195 10.99 4.53 -12.38
CA PHE A 195 11.32 3.10 -12.44
C PHE A 195 11.55 2.58 -11.01
N THR A 196 11.64 1.25 -10.86
CA THR A 196 11.88 0.57 -9.58
C THR A 196 13.23 0.96 -8.97
N THR A 197 13.25 1.31 -7.69
CA THR A 197 14.50 1.38 -6.91
C THR A 197 14.69 0.11 -6.07
N HIS A 198 15.89 -0.08 -5.52
CA HIS A 198 16.14 -1.15 -4.55
C HIS A 198 15.58 -0.81 -3.16
N GLN A 199 15.26 0.46 -2.91
CA GLN A 199 14.73 0.93 -1.63
C GLN A 199 13.30 0.44 -1.39
N THR A 200 13.08 -0.23 -0.26
CA THR A 200 11.76 -0.62 0.23
C THR A 200 11.11 0.49 1.07
N THR A 201 9.77 0.43 1.18
CA THR A 201 8.96 1.43 1.90
C THR A 201 8.79 1.11 3.39
N GLY A 202 9.06 -0.12 3.82
CA GLY A 202 8.79 -0.59 5.18
C GLY A 202 7.39 -1.20 5.36
N CYS A 203 6.43 -0.93 4.47
CA CYS A 203 5.07 -1.49 4.50
C CYS A 203 4.78 -2.25 3.21
N CYS A 204 3.61 -2.89 3.09
CA CYS A 204 3.28 -3.74 1.92
C CYS A 204 2.85 -2.95 0.67
N SER A 205 3.09 -1.64 0.65
CA SER A 205 2.67 -0.74 -0.45
C SER A 205 3.85 -0.15 -1.18
N HIS A 206 3.80 -0.13 -2.51
CA HIS A 206 4.76 0.62 -3.32
C HIS A 206 4.48 2.12 -3.24
N LEU A 207 5.54 2.92 -3.35
CA LEU A 207 5.47 4.38 -3.33
C LEU A 207 6.07 4.94 -4.62
N ALA A 208 5.26 5.60 -5.45
CA ALA A 208 5.76 6.43 -6.55
C ALA A 208 5.81 7.89 -6.11
N ALA A 209 6.99 8.49 -6.15
CA ALA A 209 7.18 9.87 -5.72
C ALA A 209 8.35 10.53 -6.46
N ARG A 210 8.33 11.86 -6.55
CA ARG A 210 9.45 12.65 -7.08
C ARG A 210 10.54 12.87 -6.01
N VAL A 211 10.98 11.78 -5.39
CA VAL A 211 12.15 11.77 -4.52
C VAL A 211 13.43 11.81 -5.36
N ILE A 212 14.48 12.42 -4.82
CA ILE A 212 15.77 12.55 -5.49
C ILE A 212 16.64 11.34 -5.14
N PRO A 213 17.05 10.53 -6.12
CA PRO A 213 17.85 9.35 -5.86
C PRO A 213 19.35 9.66 -5.76
N THR A 214 20.14 8.67 -5.36
CA THR A 214 21.60 8.69 -5.47
C THR A 214 22.05 8.68 -6.94
N MET A 215 23.36 8.80 -7.18
CA MET A 215 23.90 8.85 -8.54
C MET A 215 23.72 7.56 -9.34
N GLU A 216 23.80 6.42 -8.65
CA GLU A 216 23.53 5.09 -9.20
C GLU A 216 22.03 4.87 -9.48
N ARG A 217 21.18 5.72 -8.89
CA ARG A 217 19.71 5.67 -8.97
C ARG A 217 19.08 4.40 -8.40
N GLU A 218 19.78 3.76 -7.48
CA GLU A 218 19.34 2.55 -6.81
C GLU A 218 18.62 2.82 -5.49
N SER A 219 18.93 3.94 -4.84
CA SER A 219 18.44 4.32 -3.52
C SER A 219 18.09 5.80 -3.43
N ILE A 220 17.46 6.20 -2.33
CA ILE A 220 17.07 7.60 -2.08
C ILE A 220 18.25 8.34 -1.45
N ASP A 221 18.55 9.54 -1.94
CA ASP A 221 19.65 10.34 -1.39
C ASP A 221 19.22 11.00 -0.07
N LEU A 222 19.69 10.41 1.03
CA LEU A 222 19.59 10.96 2.38
C LEU A 222 20.96 11.41 2.92
N ALA A 223 22.01 11.36 2.09
CA ALA A 223 23.36 11.74 2.48
C ALA A 223 23.61 13.25 2.29
N ASN A 224 23.12 13.82 1.19
CA ASN A 224 23.17 15.25 0.98
C ASN A 224 22.16 15.96 1.90
N LYS A 225 22.62 16.92 2.72
CA LYS A 225 21.78 17.63 3.71
C LYS A 225 20.50 18.24 3.12
N THR A 226 20.58 18.89 1.96
CA THR A 226 19.43 19.55 1.33
C THR A 226 18.47 18.52 0.73
N LEU A 227 19.00 17.49 0.07
CA LEU A 227 18.18 16.42 -0.51
C LEU A 227 17.52 15.56 0.57
N ALA A 228 18.23 15.28 1.67
CA ALA A 228 17.72 14.54 2.81
C ALA A 228 16.49 15.21 3.43
N VAL A 229 16.50 16.55 3.54
CA VAL A 229 15.34 17.32 3.99
C VAL A 229 14.19 17.21 2.99
N TYR A 230 14.41 17.48 1.71
CA TYR A 230 13.36 17.41 0.69
C TYR A 230 12.74 16.00 0.58
N ASN A 231 13.59 14.97 0.53
CA ASN A 231 13.17 13.57 0.46
C ASN A 231 12.46 13.14 1.74
N GLY A 232 12.98 13.51 2.91
CA GLY A 232 12.33 13.22 4.19
C GLY A 232 10.92 13.80 4.27
N GLU A 233 10.74 15.06 3.87
CA GLU A 233 9.42 15.71 3.86
C GLU A 233 8.41 15.01 2.93
N MET A 234 8.86 14.47 1.80
CA MET A 234 8.06 13.60 0.92
C MET A 234 7.69 12.27 1.58
N LEU A 235 8.66 11.61 2.23
CA LEU A 235 8.46 10.33 2.91
C LEU A 235 7.52 10.46 4.12
N TYR A 236 7.57 11.57 4.85
CA TYR A 236 6.59 11.86 5.88
C TYR A 236 5.18 11.94 5.27
N LEU A 237 4.98 12.66 4.16
CA LEU A 237 3.66 12.68 3.52
C LEU A 237 3.19 11.33 2.99
N ALA A 238 4.10 10.45 2.59
CA ALA A 238 3.75 9.06 2.33
C ALA A 238 3.13 8.39 3.58
N GLY A 239 3.71 8.60 4.77
CA GLY A 239 3.14 8.12 6.04
C GLY A 239 1.74 8.65 6.34
N THR A 240 1.50 9.94 6.03
CA THR A 240 0.15 10.54 6.15
C THR A 240 -0.83 9.87 5.20
N LEU A 241 -0.43 9.62 3.94
CA LEU A 241 -1.25 8.92 2.96
C LEU A 241 -1.56 7.48 3.40
N CYS A 242 -0.58 6.73 3.92
CA CYS A 242 -0.81 5.41 4.52
C CYS A 242 -1.90 5.47 5.60
N ARG A 243 -1.85 6.48 6.49
CA ARG A 243 -2.81 6.58 7.58
C ARG A 243 -4.21 6.91 7.10
N ILE A 244 -4.34 7.77 6.09
CA ILE A 244 -5.64 8.05 5.44
C ILE A 244 -6.25 6.78 4.86
N LEU A 245 -5.44 5.98 4.13
CA LEU A 245 -5.90 4.74 3.52
C LEU A 245 -6.33 3.70 4.57
N TYR A 246 -5.56 3.58 5.65
CA TYR A 246 -5.89 2.68 6.75
C TYR A 246 -7.19 3.07 7.47
N GLU A 247 -7.37 4.35 7.80
CA GLU A 247 -8.57 4.82 8.50
C GLU A 247 -9.82 4.76 7.61
N ASP A 248 -9.67 4.95 6.29
CA ASP A 248 -10.77 4.71 5.34
C ASP A 248 -11.20 3.24 5.34
N GLU A 249 -10.24 2.30 5.34
CA GLU A 249 -10.52 0.87 5.44
C GLU A 249 -11.22 0.52 6.76
N MET A 250 -10.76 1.06 7.89
CA MET A 250 -11.42 0.90 9.19
C MET A 250 -12.83 1.51 9.23
N THR A 251 -13.05 2.60 8.50
CA THR A 251 -14.39 3.21 8.36
C THR A 251 -15.33 2.30 7.57
N GLN A 252 -14.86 1.67 6.49
CA GLN A 252 -15.65 0.69 5.74
C GLN A 252 -15.98 -0.55 6.59
N ILE A 253 -15.02 -1.06 7.35
CA ILE A 253 -15.24 -2.17 8.29
C ILE A 253 -16.27 -1.78 9.36
N THR A 254 -16.22 -0.54 9.87
CA THR A 254 -17.21 -0.03 10.84
C THR A 254 -18.62 -0.03 10.25
N GLN A 255 -18.79 0.36 8.99
CA GLN A 255 -20.08 0.36 8.31
C GLN A 255 -20.64 -1.07 8.22
N LEU A 256 -19.83 -2.01 7.72
CA LEU A 256 -20.23 -3.41 7.59
C LEU A 256 -20.53 -4.08 8.95
N TYR A 257 -19.74 -3.77 9.97
CA TYR A 257 -19.95 -4.26 11.33
C TYR A 257 -21.29 -3.77 11.92
N ASN A 258 -21.63 -2.50 11.71
CA ASN A 258 -22.90 -1.94 12.17
C ASN A 258 -24.10 -2.51 11.41
N GLU A 259 -23.96 -2.74 10.10
CA GLU A 259 -24.98 -3.41 9.29
C GLU A 259 -25.26 -4.82 9.83
N MET A 260 -24.21 -5.60 10.10
CA MET A 260 -24.30 -6.94 10.71
C MET A 260 -25.06 -6.93 12.05
N ILE A 261 -24.70 -6.04 12.98
CA ILE A 261 -25.41 -5.91 14.27
C ILE A 261 -26.88 -5.54 14.06
N SER A 262 -27.17 -4.65 13.10
CA SER A 262 -28.53 -4.21 12.84
C SER A 262 -29.43 -5.31 12.27
N THR A 263 -28.87 -6.27 11.52
CA THR A 263 -29.58 -7.46 11.04
C THR A 263 -29.82 -8.46 12.17
N ASP A 264 -28.85 -8.70 13.03
CA ASP A 264 -28.98 -9.63 14.17
C ASP A 264 -30.09 -9.19 15.15
N ILE A 265 -30.25 -7.88 15.37
CA ILE A 265 -31.32 -7.34 16.22
C ILE A 265 -32.71 -7.50 15.58
N LYS A 266 -32.82 -7.50 14.26
CA LYS A 266 -34.11 -7.62 13.54
C LYS A 266 -34.56 -9.07 13.36
N ASP A 267 -33.62 -10.00 13.27
CA ASP A 267 -33.87 -11.41 12.96
C ASP A 267 -33.79 -12.33 14.20
N SER A 268 -34.03 -11.78 15.41
CA SER A 268 -33.96 -12.49 16.69
C SER A 268 -34.88 -13.72 16.84
N GLU A 269 -35.70 -14.02 15.84
CA GLU A 269 -36.54 -15.22 15.78
C GLU A 269 -36.03 -16.31 14.81
N ASN A 270 -34.98 -16.08 13.99
CA ASN A 270 -34.52 -17.06 12.98
C ASN A 270 -33.07 -16.91 12.46
N THR A 271 -32.12 -16.39 13.26
CA THR A 271 -30.70 -16.35 12.83
C THR A 271 -30.00 -17.71 12.93
N ASN A 272 -29.53 -18.24 11.79
CA ASN A 272 -28.53 -19.31 11.74
C ASN A 272 -27.19 -18.77 12.25
N SER A 273 -26.76 -19.19 13.45
CA SER A 273 -25.51 -18.78 14.12
C SER A 273 -24.23 -19.01 13.30
N GLU A 274 -24.27 -19.85 12.27
CA GLU A 274 -23.15 -20.11 11.37
C GLU A 274 -22.87 -18.94 10.42
N ASN A 275 -23.91 -18.20 9.99
CA ASN A 275 -23.75 -17.11 9.01
C ASN A 275 -23.10 -15.88 9.65
N THR A 276 -23.51 -15.53 10.87
CA THR A 276 -22.94 -14.41 11.65
C THR A 276 -21.46 -14.64 11.96
N ASN A 277 -21.09 -15.86 12.37
CA ASN A 277 -19.70 -16.23 12.62
C ASN A 277 -18.84 -16.10 11.35
N SER A 278 -19.37 -16.47 10.19
CA SER A 278 -18.65 -16.37 8.92
C SER A 278 -18.38 -14.91 8.49
N ILE A 279 -19.33 -14.00 8.74
CA ILE A 279 -19.18 -12.57 8.44
C ILE A 279 -18.17 -11.93 9.40
N GLN A 280 -18.24 -12.27 10.69
CA GLN A 280 -17.27 -11.79 11.67
C GLN A 280 -15.85 -12.22 11.31
N GLU A 281 -15.65 -13.50 10.98
CA GLU A 281 -14.35 -14.02 10.54
C GLU A 281 -13.84 -13.29 9.28
N LEU A 282 -14.72 -12.97 8.34
CA LEU A 282 -14.37 -12.18 7.15
C LEU A 282 -13.90 -10.77 7.52
N LEU A 283 -14.61 -10.09 8.44
CA LEU A 283 -14.22 -8.76 8.93
C LEU A 283 -12.90 -8.78 9.68
N GLU A 284 -12.67 -9.81 10.51
CA GLU A 284 -11.41 -10.01 11.22
C GLU A 284 -10.24 -10.24 10.26
N ASN A 285 -10.41 -11.09 9.24
CA ASN A 285 -9.41 -11.31 8.20
C ASN A 285 -9.14 -10.03 7.37
N ARG A 286 -10.19 -9.26 7.07
CA ARG A 286 -10.09 -7.99 6.35
C ARG A 286 -9.32 -6.94 7.18
N ALA A 287 -9.61 -6.84 8.47
CA ALA A 287 -8.90 -5.95 9.39
C ALA A 287 -7.44 -6.39 9.60
N ALA A 288 -7.18 -7.68 9.75
CA ALA A 288 -5.83 -8.24 9.87
C ALA A 288 -4.99 -7.97 8.61
N HIS A 289 -5.60 -8.14 7.43
CA HIS A 289 -4.96 -7.79 6.16
C HIS A 289 -4.59 -6.30 6.10
N ALA A 290 -5.52 -5.40 6.45
CA ALA A 290 -5.26 -3.96 6.49
C ALA A 290 -4.14 -3.62 7.49
N LEU A 291 -4.19 -4.17 8.71
CA LEU A 291 -3.19 -3.91 9.75
C LEU A 291 -1.81 -4.44 9.34
N THR A 292 -1.73 -5.63 8.75
CA THR A 292 -0.48 -6.19 8.20
C THR A 292 0.07 -5.28 7.11
N HIS A 293 -0.79 -4.78 6.22
CA HIS A 293 -0.38 -3.92 5.10
C HIS A 293 0.34 -2.64 5.56
N PHE A 294 -0.09 -2.07 6.69
CA PHE A 294 0.47 -0.87 7.29
C PHE A 294 1.29 -1.14 8.57
N SER A 295 1.73 -2.38 8.76
CA SER A 295 2.69 -2.75 9.81
C SER A 295 4.10 -2.57 9.30
N PHE A 296 4.79 -1.56 9.81
CA PHE A 296 6.10 -1.16 9.30
C PHE A 296 7.24 -2.05 9.83
N ASN A 297 7.93 -2.68 8.89
CA ASN A 297 9.19 -3.39 9.05
C ASN A 297 10.39 -2.48 8.70
N PRO A 298 11.61 -2.78 9.18
CA PRO A 298 12.81 -2.06 8.77
C PRO A 298 12.97 -2.09 7.25
N SER A 299 13.02 -0.91 6.64
CA SER A 299 13.23 -0.77 5.19
C SER A 299 14.68 -1.04 4.81
N THR A 300 14.91 -1.52 3.59
CA THR A 300 16.23 -1.82 3.02
C THR A 300 16.45 -1.06 1.71
N PRO A 301 17.68 -0.67 1.35
CA PRO A 301 18.89 -0.78 2.16
C PRO A 301 18.94 0.24 3.31
N ASN A 302 18.22 1.36 3.23
CA ASN A 302 18.21 2.36 4.29
C ASN A 302 16.94 2.28 5.15
N GLU A 303 17.10 2.01 6.45
CA GLU A 303 16.01 1.91 7.43
C GLU A 303 15.36 3.25 7.79
N GLN A 304 16.04 4.38 7.55
CA GLN A 304 15.50 5.71 7.85
C GLN A 304 14.26 6.02 7.00
N VAL A 305 14.20 5.46 5.79
CA VAL A 305 13.06 5.64 4.87
C VAL A 305 11.77 5.14 5.52
N GLY A 306 11.74 3.87 5.93
CA GLY A 306 10.61 3.26 6.60
C GLY A 306 10.30 3.93 7.95
N ARG A 307 11.33 4.34 8.70
CA ARG A 307 11.14 5.07 9.98
C ARG A 307 10.44 6.41 9.79
N MET A 308 10.78 7.18 8.75
CA MET A 308 10.12 8.45 8.46
C MET A 308 8.65 8.24 8.10
N ILE A 309 8.36 7.27 7.22
CA ILE A 309 6.99 6.93 6.83
C ILE A 309 6.20 6.45 8.06
N GLU A 310 6.76 5.53 8.85
CA GLU A 310 6.13 4.98 10.06
C GLU A 310 5.85 6.06 11.11
N SER A 311 6.81 6.94 11.41
CA SER A 311 6.61 8.01 12.41
C SER A 311 5.42 8.88 12.03
N GLN A 312 5.35 9.36 10.78
CA GLN A 312 4.22 10.20 10.38
C GLN A 312 2.90 9.43 10.34
N PHE A 313 2.89 8.14 10.03
CA PHE A 313 1.69 7.32 10.08
C PHE A 313 1.03 7.35 11.47
N PHE A 314 1.83 7.34 12.54
CA PHE A 314 1.32 7.44 13.91
C PHE A 314 1.09 8.89 14.37
N ASP A 315 1.90 9.85 13.91
CA ASP A 315 1.90 11.23 14.40
C ASP A 315 0.95 12.19 13.63
N CYS A 316 0.48 11.82 12.44
CA CYS A 316 -0.35 12.70 11.61
C CYS A 316 -1.78 12.92 12.13
N LEU A 317 -2.22 12.15 13.13
CA LEU A 317 -3.51 12.26 13.80
C LEU A 317 -3.33 12.31 15.31
N LYS A 318 -4.14 13.15 15.99
CA LYS A 318 -4.18 13.16 17.46
C LYS A 318 -4.79 11.86 18.01
N ARG A 319 -5.81 11.34 17.33
CA ARG A 319 -6.43 10.05 17.67
C ARG A 319 -5.43 8.92 17.41
N LYS A 320 -5.33 8.01 18.36
CA LYS A 320 -4.54 6.77 18.21
C LYS A 320 -5.11 5.89 17.08
N LEU A 321 -4.33 4.91 16.65
CA LEU A 321 -4.69 4.00 15.56
C LEU A 321 -6.03 3.31 15.83
N SER A 322 -6.98 3.35 14.90
CA SER A 322 -8.24 2.61 15.03
C SER A 322 -8.03 1.13 14.72
N VAL A 323 -8.45 0.20 15.57
CA VAL A 323 -8.27 -1.25 15.37
C VAL A 323 -9.62 -1.94 15.60
N LEU A 324 -9.92 -2.98 14.81
CA LEU A 324 -11.10 -3.81 15.03
C LEU A 324 -10.95 -4.60 16.34
N SER A 325 -11.91 -4.43 17.24
CA SER A 325 -12.05 -5.16 18.50
C SER A 325 -13.30 -6.05 18.51
N THR A 326 -13.49 -6.83 19.56
CA THR A 326 -14.75 -7.55 19.85
C THR A 326 -15.98 -6.63 19.91
N ASN A 327 -15.78 -5.33 20.13
CA ASN A 327 -16.84 -4.33 20.27
C ASN A 327 -16.84 -3.32 19.11
N GLY A 328 -16.34 -3.74 17.95
CA GLY A 328 -16.22 -2.92 16.75
C GLY A 328 -14.89 -2.18 16.68
N VAL A 329 -14.78 -1.24 15.76
CA VAL A 329 -13.54 -0.48 15.54
C VAL A 329 -13.40 0.61 16.59
N LEU A 330 -12.32 0.56 17.38
CA LEU A 330 -12.03 1.49 18.47
C LEU A 330 -10.57 1.98 18.41
N PRO A 331 -10.24 3.13 19.02
CA PRO A 331 -8.85 3.51 19.20
C PRO A 331 -8.07 2.41 19.95
N ILE A 332 -6.84 2.15 19.52
CA ILE A 332 -5.99 1.08 20.06
C ILE A 332 -5.69 1.25 21.57
N SER A 333 -5.79 2.48 22.09
CA SER A 333 -5.69 2.77 23.53
C SER A 333 -6.84 2.18 24.36
N ASP A 334 -7.99 1.96 23.72
CA ASP A 334 -9.25 1.58 24.36
C ASP A 334 -9.52 0.07 24.20
N ILE A 335 -8.54 -0.67 23.67
CA ILE A 335 -8.58 -2.11 23.41
C ILE A 335 -7.51 -2.79 24.26
N ARG A 336 -7.73 -4.06 24.62
CA ARG A 336 -6.76 -4.90 25.33
C ARG A 336 -6.31 -6.09 24.50
N ILE A 337 -5.04 -6.45 24.66
CA ILE A 337 -4.56 -7.78 24.24
C ILE A 337 -5.18 -8.81 25.20
N PRO A 338 -5.85 -9.85 24.70
CA PRO A 338 -6.43 -10.91 25.52
C PRO A 338 -5.41 -11.58 26.44
N ASN A 339 -5.85 -11.92 27.65
CA ASN A 339 -5.12 -12.78 28.57
C ASN A 339 -5.95 -14.05 28.80
N LEU A 340 -5.37 -15.22 28.48
CA LEU A 340 -6.05 -16.53 28.55
C LEU A 340 -6.63 -16.84 29.95
N GLU A 341 -6.01 -16.32 31.01
CA GLU A 341 -6.48 -16.53 32.40
C GLU A 341 -7.77 -15.74 32.69
N MET A 342 -7.96 -14.61 32.02
CA MET A 342 -9.03 -13.66 32.30
C MET A 342 -10.13 -13.61 31.24
N GLU A 343 -9.80 -14.00 29.99
CA GLU A 343 -10.70 -13.93 28.83
C GLU A 343 -12.03 -14.65 29.06
N GLY A 344 -12.02 -15.74 29.84
CA GLY A 344 -13.17 -16.61 30.02
C GLY A 344 -14.42 -15.99 30.67
N PHE A 345 -14.30 -14.80 31.28
CA PHE A 345 -15.40 -14.05 31.91
C PHE A 345 -15.51 -12.59 31.46
N ILE A 346 -14.65 -12.14 30.55
CA ILE A 346 -14.63 -10.76 30.03
C ILE A 346 -15.50 -10.68 28.77
N GLN A 347 -16.52 -9.81 28.78
CA GLN A 347 -17.39 -9.59 27.62
C GLN A 347 -17.53 -8.12 27.21
N LYS A 348 -17.44 -7.18 28.17
CA LYS A 348 -17.65 -5.75 27.91
C LYS A 348 -16.36 -5.01 27.58
N VAL A 349 -15.22 -5.45 28.11
CA VAL A 349 -13.92 -4.88 27.77
C VAL A 349 -13.59 -5.20 26.30
N PRO A 350 -13.29 -4.21 25.45
CA PRO A 350 -12.93 -4.48 24.06
C PRO A 350 -11.60 -5.22 23.97
N LEU A 351 -11.62 -6.39 23.35
CA LEU A 351 -10.46 -7.25 23.14
C LEU A 351 -10.02 -7.24 21.68
N VAL A 352 -8.71 -7.44 21.43
CA VAL A 352 -8.22 -7.78 20.11
C VAL A 352 -8.72 -9.18 19.74
N PRO A 353 -9.44 -9.36 18.61
CA PRO A 353 -9.91 -10.67 18.18
C PRO A 353 -8.75 -11.62 17.89
N LYS A 354 -8.96 -12.90 18.18
CA LYS A 354 -7.92 -13.94 18.10
C LYS A 354 -7.27 -14.01 16.70
N ILE A 355 -8.06 -13.95 15.64
CA ILE A 355 -7.56 -14.00 14.25
C ILE A 355 -6.59 -12.84 13.98
N ILE A 356 -6.95 -11.64 14.41
CA ILE A 356 -6.11 -10.45 14.21
C ILE A 356 -4.84 -10.54 15.05
N LEU A 357 -4.95 -10.99 16.31
CA LEU A 357 -3.79 -11.15 17.20
C LEU A 357 -2.78 -12.16 16.64
N GLU A 358 -3.25 -13.30 16.12
CA GLU A 358 -2.39 -14.34 15.56
C GLU A 358 -1.73 -13.89 14.25
N GLN A 359 -2.49 -13.26 13.34
CA GLN A 359 -1.95 -12.79 12.05
C GLN A 359 -1.03 -11.57 12.20
N CYS A 360 -1.27 -10.71 13.19
CA CYS A 360 -0.56 -9.45 13.40
C CYS A 360 0.30 -9.45 14.68
N ASP A 361 0.78 -10.61 15.14
CA ASP A 361 1.55 -10.77 16.38
C ASP A 361 2.77 -9.82 16.45
N SER A 362 3.50 -9.67 15.35
CA SER A 362 4.67 -8.79 15.27
C SER A 362 4.30 -7.31 15.52
N PHE A 363 3.14 -6.87 15.03
CA PHE A 363 2.61 -5.54 15.27
C PHE A 363 2.26 -5.36 16.75
N PHE A 364 1.47 -6.26 17.34
CA PHE A 364 1.04 -6.11 18.74
C PHE A 364 2.21 -6.18 19.72
N LYS A 365 3.20 -7.04 19.46
CA LYS A 365 4.46 -7.06 20.24
C LYS A 365 5.20 -5.72 20.16
N LYS A 366 5.25 -5.10 18.98
CA LYS A 366 5.88 -3.78 18.79
C LYS A 366 5.05 -2.68 19.48
N ALA A 367 3.73 -2.69 19.30
CA ALA A 367 2.78 -1.73 19.84
C ALA A 367 2.80 -1.73 21.38
N ASN A 368 2.85 -2.90 22.01
CA ASN A 368 2.92 -3.06 23.46
C ASN A 368 4.33 -2.73 23.99
N LYS A 369 5.37 -3.42 23.52
CA LYS A 369 6.71 -3.37 24.16
C LYS A 369 7.56 -2.16 23.78
N LYS A 370 7.37 -1.61 22.56
CA LYS A 370 8.21 -0.52 22.05
C LYS A 370 7.49 0.82 21.98
N MET A 371 6.21 0.80 21.61
CA MET A 371 5.42 2.03 21.42
C MET A 371 4.58 2.38 22.65
N ASN A 372 4.26 1.41 23.51
CA ASN A 372 3.37 1.57 24.66
C ASN A 372 2.01 2.23 24.29
N ILE A 373 1.40 1.74 23.20
CA ILE A 373 0.10 2.24 22.69
C ILE A 373 -1.06 1.27 22.90
N ILE A 374 -0.79 0.07 23.40
CA ILE A 374 -1.77 -0.96 23.77
C ILE A 374 -1.31 -1.72 25.00
N GLU A 375 -2.25 -2.06 25.86
CA GLU A 375 -2.01 -2.80 27.10
C GLU A 375 -2.61 -4.22 27.03
N GLU A 376 -2.01 -5.13 27.79
CA GLU A 376 -2.62 -6.43 28.07
C GLU A 376 -3.75 -6.26 29.09
N LEU A 377 -4.73 -7.15 29.04
CA LEU A 377 -5.85 -7.11 29.98
C LEU A 377 -5.35 -7.22 31.43
N ASN A 378 -5.81 -6.30 32.27
CA ASN A 378 -5.33 -6.15 33.64
C ASN A 378 -6.47 -6.12 34.68
N ILE A 379 -6.11 -6.04 35.97
CA ILE A 379 -7.07 -6.08 37.09
C ILE A 379 -8.09 -4.93 37.03
N GLN A 380 -7.71 -3.75 36.53
CA GLN A 380 -8.65 -2.64 36.41
C GLN A 380 -9.75 -2.94 35.39
N ASP A 381 -9.41 -3.65 34.31
CA ASP A 381 -10.37 -4.08 33.30
C ASP A 381 -11.34 -5.13 33.87
N VAL A 382 -10.87 -6.03 34.76
CA VAL A 382 -11.73 -6.96 35.50
C VAL A 382 -12.71 -6.22 36.41
N LEU A 383 -12.24 -5.19 37.13
CA LEU A 383 -13.12 -4.36 37.97
C LEU A 383 -14.15 -3.60 37.12
N TYR A 384 -13.76 -3.13 35.93
CA TYR A 384 -14.68 -2.52 34.98
C TYR A 384 -15.76 -3.50 34.51
N GLU A 385 -15.39 -4.74 34.19
CA GLU A 385 -16.34 -5.80 33.82
C GLU A 385 -17.37 -6.03 34.94
N LEU A 386 -16.90 -6.23 36.17
CA LEU A 386 -17.75 -6.49 37.35
C LEU A 386 -18.70 -5.33 37.69
N ASN A 387 -18.27 -4.09 37.45
CA ASN A 387 -19.11 -2.91 37.69
C ASN A 387 -20.22 -2.74 36.64
N ASN A 388 -20.00 -3.20 35.42
CA ASN A 388 -20.91 -2.98 34.29
C ASN A 388 -21.77 -4.20 33.95
N ARG A 389 -21.45 -5.39 34.49
CA ARG A 389 -22.16 -6.63 34.18
C ARG A 389 -22.13 -7.61 35.36
N THR A 390 -23.25 -8.28 35.59
CA THR A 390 -23.32 -9.45 36.48
C THR A 390 -22.83 -10.69 35.73
N LEU A 391 -21.89 -11.41 36.33
CA LEU A 391 -21.35 -12.66 35.78
C LEU A 391 -22.35 -13.81 35.95
N SER A 392 -22.35 -14.74 34.99
CA SER A 392 -23.03 -16.04 35.16
C SER A 392 -22.28 -16.92 36.17
N GLU A 393 -22.90 -18.02 36.62
CA GLU A 393 -22.26 -18.98 37.52
C GLU A 393 -20.95 -19.54 36.94
N ASP A 394 -20.97 -19.93 35.65
CA ASP A 394 -19.79 -20.44 34.95
C ASP A 394 -18.66 -19.39 34.86
N GLU A 395 -19.01 -18.14 34.61
CA GLU A 395 -18.05 -17.04 34.55
C GLU A 395 -17.47 -16.70 35.92
N MET A 396 -18.30 -16.75 36.97
CA MET A 396 -17.85 -16.56 38.34
C MET A 396 -16.87 -17.67 38.77
N ILE A 397 -17.15 -18.92 38.37
CA ILE A 397 -16.22 -20.05 38.61
C ILE A 397 -14.88 -19.80 37.90
N LYS A 398 -14.90 -19.26 36.67
CA LYS A 398 -13.66 -18.93 35.95
C LYS A 398 -12.89 -17.78 36.59
N LEU A 399 -13.57 -16.76 37.13
CA LEU A 399 -12.94 -15.64 37.83
C LEU A 399 -12.27 -16.07 39.15
N LEU A 400 -12.85 -17.04 39.86
CA LEU A 400 -12.35 -17.51 41.16
C LEU A 400 -11.21 -18.54 41.06
N LYS A 401 -11.00 -19.13 39.88
CA LYS A 401 -9.87 -20.01 39.58
C LYS A 401 -8.66 -19.18 39.22
#